data_AF-A0A949MAH6-F1
#
_entry.id   AF-A0A949MAH6-F1
#
_cell.length_a   1.000
_cell.length_b   1.000
_cell.length_c   1.000
_cell.angle_alpha   90.00
_cell.angle_beta   90.00
_cell.angle_gamma   90.00
#
_symmetry.space_group_name_H-M   'P 1'
#
loop_
_entity.id
_entity.type
_entity.pdbx_description
1 polymer ?
#
loop_
_entity_poly.entity_id
_entity_poly.type
_entity_poly.pdbx_seq_one_letter_code
_entity_poly.pdbx_strand_id
1 'polypeptide(L)' 'QGKRIVEQALPMEPDLCSSQRRDFFLVYMIYMPQNVEPGKYELILTMEDLCGNKFGSSKTDFEIKKQ' A
#
# COMPACT_ATOMS: atom_id res chain seq x y z
N GLN A 1 15.24 5.71 -12.12
CA GLN A 1 14.10 6.30 -11.38
C GLN A 1 12.82 5.72 -11.97
N GLY A 2 11.93 5.15 -11.15
CA GLY A 2 10.64 4.63 -11.62
C GLY A 2 9.61 5.75 -11.78
N LYS A 3 8.60 5.56 -12.63
CA LYS A 3 7.46 6.47 -12.78
C LYS A 3 6.30 5.95 -11.93
N ARG A 4 5.77 6.78 -11.04
CA ARG A 4 4.55 6.44 -10.29
C ARG A 4 3.36 6.36 -11.24
N ILE A 5 2.71 5.20 -11.27
CA ILE A 5 1.56 4.94 -12.16
C ILE A 5 0.25 5.21 -11.45
N VAL A 6 0.15 4.86 -10.17
CA VAL A 6 -1.04 5.06 -9.34
C VAL A 6 -0.63 5.34 -7.90
N GLU A 7 -1.46 6.11 -7.21
CA GLU A 7 -1.44 6.29 -5.76
C GLU A 7 -2.89 6.25 -5.29
N GLN A 8 -3.17 5.42 -4.29
CA GLN A 8 -4.52 5.24 -3.79
C GLN A 8 -4.47 5.17 -2.26
N ALA A 9 -5.23 6.04 -1.61
CA ALA A 9 -5.56 5.87 -0.19
C ALA A 9 -6.51 4.68 -0.07
N LEU A 10 -6.15 3.72 0.78
CA LEU A 10 -7.00 2.58 1.06
C LEU A 10 -8.10 3.05 2.03
N PRO A 11 -9.40 2.99 1.67
CA PRO A 11 -10.48 3.25 2.61
C PRO A 11 -10.32 2.36 3.84
N MET A 12 -10.03 3.01 4.97
CA MET A 12 -9.93 2.39 6.27
C MET A 12 -10.70 3.28 7.23
N GLU A 13 -11.60 2.68 8.01
CA GLU A 13 -12.19 3.38 9.14
C GLU A 13 -11.07 3.74 10.13
N PRO A 14 -11.05 4.95 10.68
CA PRO A 14 -10.05 5.33 11.67
C PRO A 14 -10.16 4.41 12.89
N ASP A 15 -9.18 3.53 13.06
CA ASP A 15 -9.06 2.64 14.22
C ASP A 15 -8.24 3.33 15.31
N LEU A 16 -8.94 3.91 16.29
CA LEU A 16 -8.32 4.50 17.47
C LEU A 16 -8.03 3.41 18.49
N CYS A 17 -6.76 3.08 18.71
CA CYS A 17 -6.40 2.17 19.78
C CYS A 17 -6.07 2.92 21.07
N SER A 18 -6.78 2.58 22.16
CA SER A 18 -6.57 3.13 23.49
C SER A 18 -5.36 2.55 24.23
N SER A 19 -4.67 1.56 23.63
CA SER A 19 -3.50 0.88 24.19
C SER A 19 -2.49 0.56 23.10
N GLN A 20 -1.21 0.44 23.45
CA GLN A 20 -0.18 0.07 22.48
C GLN A 20 -0.43 -1.34 21.91
N ARG A 21 -0.79 -1.43 20.61
CA ARG A 21 -0.92 -2.71 19.92
C ARG A 21 0.47 -3.27 19.61
N ARG A 22 0.69 -4.52 20.00
CA ARG A 22 1.90 -5.28 19.64
C ARG A 22 1.73 -5.98 18.30
N ASP A 23 0.52 -6.47 18.04
CA ASP A 23 0.16 -7.16 16.80
C ASP A 23 -1.01 -6.45 16.13
N PHE A 24 -0.85 -6.09 14.86
CA PHE A 24 -1.88 -5.45 14.04
C PHE A 24 -1.89 -6.09 12.66
N PHE A 25 -3.06 -6.51 12.21
CA PHE A 25 -3.23 -7.22 10.95
C PHE A 25 -4.38 -6.60 10.16
N LEU A 26 -4.11 -6.27 8.90
CA LEU A 26 -5.07 -5.73 7.95
C LEU A 26 -5.11 -6.62 6.72
N VAL A 27 -6.32 -6.90 6.23
CA VAL A 27 -6.55 -7.55 4.94
C VAL A 27 -7.12 -6.51 4.00
N TYR A 28 -6.46 -6.31 2.88
CA TYR A 28 -6.91 -5.36 1.88
C TYR A 28 -6.75 -5.94 0.47
N MET A 29 -7.73 -5.71 -0.39
CA MET A 29 -7.67 -6.12 -1.80
C MET A 29 -7.34 -4.91 -2.66
N ILE A 30 -6.15 -4.95 -3.28
CA ILE A 30 -5.66 -3.90 -4.17
C ILE A 30 -5.94 -4.32 -5.60
N TYR A 31 -6.56 -3.44 -6.37
CA TYR A 31 -6.85 -3.67 -7.78
C TYR A 31 -5.82 -2.98 -8.67
N MET A 32 -5.48 -3.63 -9.78
CA MET A 32 -4.67 -2.99 -10.80
C MET A 32 -5.45 -1.87 -11.51
N PRO A 33 -4.83 -0.73 -11.81
CA PRO A 33 -5.40 0.26 -12.70
C PRO A 33 -5.74 -0.36 -14.07
N GLN A 34 -6.75 0.20 -14.74
CA GLN A 34 -7.00 -0.16 -16.14
C GLN A 34 -5.86 0.40 -17.02
N ASN A 35 -5.45 -0.38 -18.02
CA ASN A 35 -4.42 0.00 -19.01
C ASN A 35 -2.99 0.15 -18.45
N VAL A 36 -2.58 -0.73 -17.53
CA VAL A 36 -1.16 -0.85 -17.15
C VAL A 36 -0.43 -1.74 -18.17
N GLU A 37 0.62 -1.20 -18.78
CA GLU A 37 1.43 -1.93 -19.75
C GLU A 37 2.10 -3.15 -19.10
N PRO A 38 2.30 -4.27 -19.83
CA PRO A 38 3.11 -5.37 -19.36
C PRO A 38 4.53 -4.92 -18.99
N GLY A 39 5.09 -5.46 -17.91
CA GLY A 39 6.43 -5.10 -17.44
C GLY A 39 6.66 -5.30 -15.96
N LYS A 40 7.82 -4.81 -15.49
CA LYS A 40 8.24 -4.87 -14.09
C LYS A 40 7.75 -3.65 -13.33
N TYR A 41 7.21 -3.88 -12.14
CA TYR A 41 6.63 -2.87 -11.28
C TYR A 41 7.04 -3.07 -9.83
N GLU A 42 6.99 -1.98 -9.07
CA GLU A 42 7.16 -1.95 -7.62
C GLU A 42 5.82 -1.54 -7.00
N LEU A 43 5.29 -2.35 -6.08
CA LEU A 43 4.18 -1.97 -5.23
C LEU A 43 4.74 -1.46 -3.90
N ILE A 44 4.33 -0.25 -3.52
CA ILE A 44 4.73 0.40 -2.26
C ILE A 44 3.48 0.53 -1.38
N LEU A 45 3.52 -0.06 -0.19
CA LEU A 45 2.52 0.16 0.85
C LEU A 45 3.10 1.09 1.91
N THR A 46 2.44 2.21 2.15
CA THR A 46 2.79 3.17 3.20
C THR A 46 1.69 3.19 4.25
N MET A 47 2.07 3.07 5.52
CA MET A 47 1.21 3.23 6.67
C MET A 47 1.63 4.47 7.46
N GLU A 48 0.64 5.26 7.85
CA GLU A 48 0.83 6.47 8.66
C GLU A 48 0.11 6.29 10.01
N ASP A 49 0.85 6.49 11.09
CA ASP A 49 0.30 6.67 12.44
C ASP A 49 0.02 8.17 12.65
N LEU A 50 -1.26 8.55 12.50
CA LEU A 50 -1.71 9.94 12.62
C LEU A 50 -1.52 10.53 14.02
N CYS A 51 -1.51 9.69 15.07
CA CYS A 51 -1.32 10.16 16.45
C CYS A 51 0.15 10.35 16.78
N GLY A 52 1.00 9.43 16.33
CA GLY A 52 2.44 9.45 16.57
C GLY A 52 3.26 10.22 15.54
N ASN A 53 2.66 10.63 14.42
CA ASN A 53 3.33 11.18 13.24
C ASN A 53 4.49 10.30 12.75
N LYS A 54 4.20 9.01 12.56
CA LYS A 54 5.18 8.00 12.13
C LYS A 54 4.75 7.36 10.82
N PHE A 55 5.73 7.01 10.00
CA PHE A 55 5.53 6.36 8.72
C PHE A 55 6.28 5.04 8.66
N GLY A 56 5.60 4.00 8.18
CA GLY A 56 6.20 2.72 7.80
C GLY A 56 5.94 2.47 6.32
N SER A 57 6.94 2.02 5.58
CA SER A 57 6.78 1.64 4.18
C SER A 57 7.32 0.26 3.91
N SER A 58 6.61 -0.51 3.09
CA SER A 58 7.07 -1.80 2.58
C SER A 58 6.95 -1.83 1.06
N LYS A 59 7.81 -2.62 0.43
CA LYS A 59 7.94 -2.70 -1.02
C LYS A 59 7.95 -4.15 -1.49
N THR A 60 7.35 -4.40 -2.64
CA THR A 60 7.44 -5.70 -3.30
C THR A 60 7.50 -5.52 -4.82
N ASP A 61 8.37 -6.28 -5.46
CA ASP A 61 8.53 -6.30 -6.90
C ASP A 61 7.61 -7.34 -7.53
N PHE A 62 7.01 -7.00 -8.67
CA PHE A 62 6.18 -7.93 -9.43
C PHE A 62 6.26 -7.65 -10.94
N GLU A 63 5.79 -8.61 -11.73
CA GLU A 63 5.75 -8.51 -13.19
C GLU A 63 4.33 -8.73 -13.72
N ILE A 64 3.86 -7.81 -14.56
CA ILE A 64 2.62 -7.97 -15.32
C ILE A 64 3.00 -8.60 -16.66
N LYS A 65 2.51 -9.82 -16.89
CA LYS A 65 2.69 -10.50 -18.17
C LYS A 65 1.64 -10.03 -19.18
N LYS A 66 2.03 -9.97 -20.44
CA LYS A 66 1.09 -9.80 -21.54
C LYS A 66 0.20 -11.05 -21.58
N GLN A 67 -1.12 -10.86 -21.58
CA GLN A 67 -2.08 -11.95 -21.84
C GLN A 67 -1.93 -12.49 -23.25
#